data_AF-A0A3M1MEY2-F1
#
_entry.id   AF-A0A3M1MEY2-F1
#
_cell.length_a   1.000
_cell.length_b   1.000
_cell.length_c   1.000
_cell.angle_alpha   90.00
_cell.angle_beta   90.00
_cell.angle_gamma   90.00
#
_symmetry.space_group_name_H-M   'P 1'
#
loop_
_entity.id
_entity.type
_entity.pdbx_description
1 polymer ?
#
loop_
_entity_poly.entity_id
_entity_poly.type
_entity_poly.pdbx_seq_one_letter_code
_entity_poly.pdbx_strand_id
1 'polypeptide(L)'
;MTRYCAKYLCGLLALLAVASVAYGQAPQQTDSDQSPADGNKPKPVKVYILMGQSNMLEMGKVAGDREGTLEYAVKQKGLYPYLVDDSGAWKARNDVRFVAVMGSGGPGKTRVRKNDWLKVDGGKIGVEIGIGHFLGEFHEEPVLLLKSAIGNRSLGWDLLPPGSPSYEFTDPKDGKTYVYAGYGQSPDRWEKGTEPKPIGWKAGLQYDGDVARAKEVLAQLDKYYPG
;
A
#
# COMPACT_ATOMS: atom_id res chain seq x y z
N MET A 1 -6.72 18.45 81.00
CA MET A 1 -5.64 19.42 80.72
C MET A 1 -5.63 19.76 79.23
N THR A 2 -6.28 20.87 78.91
CA THR A 2 -5.89 21.93 77.96
C THR A 2 -4.72 21.62 76.99
N ARG A 3 -4.93 21.68 75.65
CA ARG A 3 -4.72 22.89 74.82
C ARG A 3 -4.90 22.59 73.31
N TYR A 4 -5.55 23.56 72.66
CA TYR A 4 -5.71 23.79 71.23
C TYR A 4 -4.39 23.85 70.43
N CYS A 5 -4.43 23.49 69.15
CA CYS A 5 -3.94 24.39 68.08
C CYS A 5 -4.49 23.98 66.70
N ALA A 6 -5.40 24.80 66.17
CA ALA A 6 -5.79 24.82 64.76
C ALA A 6 -4.77 25.63 63.96
N LYS A 7 -4.29 25.13 62.82
CA LYS A 7 -3.51 25.93 61.86
C LYS A 7 -3.67 25.45 60.41
N TYR A 8 -4.38 26.30 59.66
CA TYR A 8 -4.20 26.66 58.25
C TYR A 8 -4.62 25.69 57.13
N LEU A 9 -5.85 25.94 56.69
CA LEU A 9 -6.28 25.96 55.30
C LEU A 9 -5.34 26.84 54.45
N CYS A 10 -4.72 26.28 53.43
CA CYS A 10 -4.17 27.01 52.30
C CYS A 10 -4.44 26.20 51.04
N GLY A 11 -5.41 26.66 50.26
CA GLY A 11 -5.73 26.11 48.96
C GLY A 11 -4.61 26.44 47.96
N LEU A 12 -4.20 25.42 47.22
CA LEU A 12 -3.56 25.58 45.92
C LEU A 12 -4.48 24.94 44.89
N LEU A 13 -5.33 25.76 44.27
CA LEU A 13 -5.98 25.43 43.00
C LEU A 13 -4.92 25.61 41.91
N ALA A 14 -4.27 24.52 41.52
CA ALA A 14 -3.46 24.49 40.31
C ALA A 14 -4.40 24.44 39.10
N LEU A 15 -4.64 25.61 38.47
CA LEU A 15 -5.23 25.66 37.13
C LEU A 15 -4.20 25.09 36.14
N LEU A 16 -4.40 23.83 35.75
CA LEU A 16 -3.79 23.26 34.56
C LEU A 16 -4.50 23.85 33.33
N ALA A 17 -3.87 24.85 32.72
CA ALA A 17 -4.26 25.31 31.39
C ALA A 17 -3.99 24.18 30.38
N VAL A 18 -5.05 23.48 29.97
CA VAL A 18 -5.01 22.55 28.84
C VAL A 18 -4.96 23.41 27.58
N ALA A 19 -3.79 23.50 26.95
CA ALA A 19 -3.69 24.05 25.60
C ALA A 19 -4.40 23.09 24.65
N SER A 20 -5.61 23.46 24.23
CA SER A 20 -6.34 22.79 23.17
C SER A 20 -5.57 22.96 21.86
N VAL A 21 -4.88 21.90 21.44
CA VAL A 21 -4.36 21.81 20.08
C VAL A 21 -5.56 21.73 19.16
N ALA A 22 -5.85 22.83 18.45
CA ALA A 22 -6.84 22.81 17.38
C ALA A 22 -6.31 21.87 16.29
N TYR A 23 -6.85 20.65 16.23
CA TYR A 23 -6.76 19.86 15.00
C TYR A 23 -7.44 20.66 13.90
N GLY A 24 -6.67 21.06 12.89
CA GLY A 24 -7.21 21.70 11.70
C GLY A 24 -8.35 20.86 11.15
N GLN A 25 -9.49 21.49 10.88
CA GLN A 25 -10.62 20.83 10.25
C GLN A 25 -10.14 20.20 8.95
N ALA A 26 -10.40 18.90 8.78
CA ALA A 26 -10.29 18.27 7.46
C ALA A 26 -11.21 19.05 6.49
N PRO A 27 -10.80 19.28 5.23
CA PRO A 27 -11.65 19.97 4.27
C PRO A 27 -12.98 19.23 4.15
N GLN A 28 -14.09 19.97 4.25
CA GLN A 28 -15.40 19.42 3.91
C GLN A 28 -15.39 19.04 2.43
N GLN A 29 -15.48 17.74 2.18
CA GLN A 29 -15.64 17.18 0.85
C GLN A 29 -17.04 17.54 0.35
N THR A 30 -17.10 18.38 -0.69
CA THR A 30 -18.35 18.69 -1.38
C THR A 30 -18.77 17.45 -2.18
N ASP A 31 -19.99 16.97 -1.95
CA ASP A 31 -20.66 16.04 -2.85
C ASP A 31 -20.66 16.66 -4.24
N SER A 32 -19.78 16.17 -5.12
CA SER A 32 -19.85 16.49 -6.54
C SER A 32 -20.75 15.45 -7.20
N ASP A 33 -22.05 15.70 -7.07
CA ASP A 33 -23.02 15.22 -8.05
C ASP A 33 -22.58 15.77 -9.42
N GLN A 34 -21.97 14.90 -10.22
CA GLN A 34 -21.50 15.27 -11.54
C GLN A 34 -22.72 15.42 -12.47
N SER A 35 -23.05 16.66 -12.79
CA SER A 35 -23.73 17.03 -14.03
C SER A 35 -23.03 18.21 -14.69
N PRO A 36 -23.03 18.26 -16.04
CA PRO A 36 -21.84 18.62 -16.79
C PRO A 36 -21.84 20.10 -17.14
N ALA A 37 -20.81 20.82 -16.69
CA ALA A 37 -20.53 22.16 -17.15
C ALA A 37 -19.01 22.36 -17.30
N ASP A 38 -18.45 21.68 -18.29
CA ASP A 38 -17.47 22.25 -19.22
C ASP A 38 -17.21 21.27 -20.37
N GLY A 39 -17.51 21.67 -21.61
CA GLY A 39 -16.80 21.28 -22.85
C GLY A 39 -16.18 19.88 -23.04
N ASN A 40 -16.82 18.83 -22.52
CA ASN A 40 -16.83 17.43 -22.96
C ASN A 40 -15.54 16.84 -23.58
N LYS A 41 -14.42 16.89 -22.86
CA LYS A 41 -13.34 15.89 -23.03
C LYS A 41 -13.14 15.16 -21.70
N PRO A 42 -13.13 13.81 -21.68
CA PRO A 42 -12.83 13.08 -20.47
C PRO A 42 -11.43 13.46 -19.95
N LYS A 43 -11.34 13.79 -18.65
CA LYS A 43 -10.06 14.08 -17.99
C LYS A 43 -9.18 12.81 -18.03
N PRO A 44 -7.86 12.93 -18.27
CA PRO A 44 -6.99 11.77 -18.35
C PRO A 44 -6.88 11.09 -16.99
N VAL A 45 -7.03 9.76 -16.97
CA VAL A 45 -6.90 8.94 -15.75
C VAL A 45 -5.48 9.04 -15.20
N LYS A 46 -5.36 9.32 -13.90
CA LYS A 46 -4.09 9.27 -13.16
C LYS A 46 -3.81 7.85 -12.71
N VAL A 47 -2.75 7.26 -13.23
CA VAL A 47 -2.38 5.88 -12.92
C VAL A 47 -1.25 5.84 -11.90
N TYR A 48 -1.48 5.11 -10.82
CA TYR A 48 -0.48 4.82 -9.79
C TYR A 48 -0.24 3.33 -9.74
N ILE A 49 1.01 2.92 -9.98
CA ILE A 49 1.40 1.51 -10.03
C ILE A 49 1.95 1.08 -8.67
N LEU A 50 1.29 0.08 -8.07
CA LEU A 50 1.71 -0.57 -6.84
C LEU A 50 2.40 -1.90 -7.17
N MET A 51 3.72 -1.94 -7.10
CA MET A 51 4.54 -3.13 -7.37
C MET A 51 5.38 -3.51 -6.17
N GLY A 52 5.69 -4.80 -6.06
CA GLY A 52 6.55 -5.32 -4.99
C GLY A 52 6.15 -6.73 -4.56
N GLN A 53 6.52 -7.07 -3.33
CA GLN A 53 6.31 -8.40 -2.76
C GLN A 53 5.21 -8.45 -1.68
N SER A 54 5.34 -9.32 -0.67
CA SER A 54 4.29 -9.64 0.31
C SER A 54 3.67 -8.44 1.02
N ASN A 55 4.46 -7.43 1.41
CA ASN A 55 3.94 -6.24 2.09
C ASN A 55 3.13 -5.30 1.17
N MET A 56 3.25 -5.46 -0.16
CA MET A 56 2.38 -4.78 -1.11
C MET A 56 1.02 -5.51 -1.27
N LEU A 57 0.95 -6.78 -0.89
CA LEU A 57 -0.29 -7.52 -0.83
C LEU A 57 -1.11 -7.15 0.42
N GLU A 58 -2.38 -7.49 0.39
CA GLU A 58 -3.31 -7.28 1.51
C GLU A 58 -2.98 -8.25 2.66
N MET A 59 -2.31 -7.76 3.70
CA MET A 59 -1.91 -8.55 4.87
C MET A 59 -2.38 -7.95 6.20
N GLY A 60 -2.82 -6.68 6.23
CA GLY A 60 -3.39 -6.05 7.41
C GLY A 60 -4.77 -6.63 7.70
N LYS A 61 -5.02 -7.09 8.93
CA LYS A 61 -6.30 -7.69 9.31
C LYS A 61 -7.36 -6.61 9.52
N VAL A 62 -8.52 -6.76 8.90
CA VAL A 62 -9.64 -5.81 9.08
C VAL A 62 -10.35 -6.06 10.40
N ALA A 63 -10.92 -7.26 10.55
CA ALA A 63 -11.86 -7.54 11.63
C ALA A 63 -11.19 -7.79 12.99
N GLY A 64 -11.78 -7.21 14.04
CA GLY A 64 -11.48 -7.51 15.44
C GLY A 64 -11.39 -6.28 16.35
N ASP A 65 -11.38 -6.55 17.65
CA ASP A 65 -11.53 -5.60 18.75
C ASP A 65 -10.25 -5.43 19.58
N ARG A 66 -9.09 -5.80 19.01
CA ARG A 66 -7.79 -5.71 19.68
C ARG A 66 -6.74 -5.04 18.81
N GLU A 67 -5.66 -4.60 19.44
CA GLU A 67 -4.52 -4.00 18.76
C GLU A 67 -4.01 -4.90 17.61
N GLY A 68 -3.74 -4.26 16.46
CA GLY A 68 -3.35 -4.93 15.22
C GLY A 68 -4.48 -5.18 14.21
N THR A 69 -5.73 -4.79 14.50
CA THR A 69 -6.84 -4.82 13.52
C THR A 69 -7.26 -3.41 13.09
N LEU A 70 -7.74 -3.28 11.85
CA LEU A 70 -8.23 -2.00 11.34
C LEU A 70 -9.47 -1.52 12.12
N GLU A 71 -10.40 -2.43 12.43
CA GLU A 71 -11.61 -2.08 13.20
C GLU A 71 -11.29 -1.53 14.58
N TYR A 72 -10.31 -2.10 15.29
CA TYR A 72 -9.89 -1.57 16.58
C TYR A 72 -9.25 -0.19 16.43
N ALA A 73 -8.36 -0.02 15.45
CA ALA A 73 -7.72 1.26 15.18
C ALA A 73 -8.75 2.37 14.89
N VAL A 74 -9.75 2.07 14.07
CA VAL A 74 -10.75 3.07 13.65
C VAL A 74 -11.81 3.28 14.73
N LYS A 75 -12.46 2.21 15.19
CA LYS A 75 -13.65 2.30 16.06
C LYS A 75 -13.31 2.53 17.53
N GLN A 76 -12.17 2.02 18.01
CA GLN A 76 -11.80 2.09 19.43
C GLN A 76 -10.71 3.14 19.71
N LYS A 77 -9.77 3.36 18.77
CA LYS A 77 -8.70 4.35 18.91
C LYS A 77 -8.96 5.67 18.18
N GLY A 78 -10.03 5.75 17.36
CA GLY A 78 -10.36 6.96 16.60
C GLY A 78 -9.32 7.31 15.53
N LEU A 79 -8.50 6.35 15.10
CA LEU A 79 -7.50 6.55 14.05
C LEU A 79 -8.15 6.44 12.68
N TYR A 80 -7.58 7.12 11.69
CA TYR A 80 -8.04 7.08 10.29
C TYR A 80 -9.55 7.38 10.13
N PRO A 81 -10.08 8.47 10.71
CA PRO A 81 -11.52 8.79 10.64
C PRO A 81 -12.03 8.97 9.20
N TYR A 82 -11.15 9.31 8.27
CA TYR A 82 -11.46 9.42 6.83
C TYR A 82 -11.84 8.10 6.15
N LEU A 83 -11.65 6.94 6.82
CA LEU A 83 -12.02 5.63 6.30
C LEU A 83 -13.49 5.27 6.56
N VAL A 84 -14.20 6.01 7.40
CA VAL A 84 -15.61 5.77 7.71
C VAL A 84 -16.48 6.96 7.33
N ASP A 85 -17.75 6.69 7.03
CA ASP A 85 -18.77 7.72 6.86
C ASP A 85 -19.43 8.11 8.20
N ASP A 86 -20.40 9.02 8.14
CA ASP A 86 -21.14 9.50 9.32
C ASP A 86 -21.93 8.40 10.06
N SER A 87 -22.21 7.27 9.38
CA SER A 87 -22.83 6.09 10.00
C SER A 87 -21.82 5.14 10.67
N GLY A 88 -20.52 5.42 10.51
CA GLY A 88 -19.44 4.55 10.97
C GLY A 88 -19.17 3.35 10.04
N ALA A 89 -19.77 3.32 8.85
CA ALA A 89 -19.53 2.29 7.85
C ALA A 89 -18.29 2.63 7.01
N TRP A 90 -17.63 1.62 6.43
CA TRP A 90 -16.46 1.83 5.57
C TRP A 90 -16.84 2.67 4.35
N LYS A 91 -16.20 3.84 4.24
CA LYS A 91 -16.39 4.77 3.13
C LYS A 91 -15.83 4.19 1.84
N ALA A 92 -16.63 4.20 0.78
CA ALA A 92 -16.21 3.85 -0.58
C ALA A 92 -15.76 5.09 -1.34
N ARG A 93 -14.89 4.91 -2.33
CA ARG A 93 -14.41 5.94 -3.25
C ARG A 93 -14.85 5.63 -4.67
N ASN A 94 -15.81 6.38 -5.17
CA ASN A 94 -16.35 6.24 -6.54
C ASN A 94 -15.54 7.01 -7.59
N ASP A 95 -14.43 7.62 -7.18
CA ASP A 95 -13.48 8.40 -7.97
C ASP A 95 -12.11 7.69 -8.08
N VAL A 96 -11.87 6.68 -7.23
CA VAL A 96 -10.63 5.90 -7.20
C VAL A 96 -10.94 4.44 -7.51
N ARG A 97 -10.51 3.98 -8.68
CA ARG A 97 -10.59 2.57 -9.06
C ARG A 97 -9.37 1.82 -8.56
N PHE A 98 -9.60 0.67 -7.92
CA PHE A 98 -8.54 -0.23 -7.51
C PHE A 98 -8.56 -1.53 -8.35
N VAL A 99 -7.49 -1.73 -9.09
CA VAL A 99 -7.27 -2.94 -9.89
C VAL A 99 -6.07 -3.67 -9.34
N ALA A 100 -6.24 -4.94 -9.01
CA ALA A 100 -5.16 -5.82 -8.60
C ALA A 100 -5.03 -6.98 -9.59
N VAL A 101 -3.83 -7.15 -10.14
CA VAL A 101 -3.43 -8.29 -10.96
C VAL A 101 -2.25 -9.00 -10.31
N MET A 102 -2.16 -10.31 -10.50
CA MET A 102 -1.13 -11.14 -9.87
C MET A 102 -0.75 -12.30 -10.80
N GLY A 103 0.52 -12.70 -10.77
CA GLY A 103 1.02 -13.85 -11.52
C GLY A 103 2.41 -14.26 -11.04
N SER A 104 2.73 -15.56 -11.11
CA SER A 104 4.04 -16.08 -10.71
C SER A 104 4.94 -16.28 -11.93
N GLY A 105 6.09 -15.63 -11.96
CA GLY A 105 7.04 -15.63 -13.07
C GLY A 105 6.69 -14.61 -14.14
N GLY A 106 7.11 -14.92 -15.38
CA GLY A 106 7.10 -14.00 -16.51
C GLY A 106 5.72 -13.65 -17.09
N PRO A 107 5.72 -12.97 -18.26
CA PRO A 107 4.51 -12.54 -18.96
C PRO A 107 3.51 -13.67 -19.28
N GLY A 108 2.24 -13.32 -19.53
CA GLY A 108 1.19 -14.26 -19.93
C GLY A 108 0.57 -15.10 -18.80
N LYS A 109 0.89 -14.79 -17.54
CA LYS A 109 0.39 -15.51 -16.34
C LYS A 109 -0.55 -14.66 -15.48
N THR A 110 -1.26 -13.73 -16.11
CA THR A 110 -2.08 -12.71 -15.48
C THR A 110 -3.34 -13.29 -14.85
N ARG A 111 -3.55 -12.99 -13.57
CA ARG A 111 -4.80 -13.25 -12.87
C ARG A 111 -5.32 -11.94 -12.30
N VAL A 112 -6.52 -11.54 -12.71
CA VAL A 112 -7.24 -10.44 -12.07
C VAL A 112 -7.68 -10.90 -10.69
N ARG A 113 -7.35 -10.12 -9.67
CA ARG A 113 -7.67 -10.37 -8.26
C ARG A 113 -8.77 -9.44 -7.78
N LYS A 114 -8.72 -8.18 -8.21
CA LYS A 114 -9.73 -7.16 -7.91
C LYS A 114 -9.81 -6.18 -9.07
N ASN A 115 -11.02 -5.68 -9.31
CA ASN A 115 -11.31 -4.58 -10.22
C ASN A 115 -12.60 -3.95 -9.71
N ASP A 116 -12.47 -3.03 -8.76
CA ASP A 116 -13.61 -2.37 -8.13
C ASP A 116 -13.26 -0.95 -7.69
N TRP A 117 -14.26 -0.18 -7.30
CA TRP A 117 -14.08 1.07 -6.57
C TRP A 117 -13.34 0.82 -5.25
N LEU A 118 -12.49 1.76 -4.85
CA LEU A 118 -11.68 1.58 -3.65
C LEU A 118 -12.58 1.61 -2.41
N LYS A 119 -12.56 0.52 -1.68
CA LYS A 119 -13.29 0.33 -0.41
C LYS A 119 -12.56 -0.71 0.44
N VAL A 120 -12.67 -0.58 1.75
CA VAL A 120 -12.39 -1.71 2.66
C VAL A 120 -13.51 -2.73 2.51
N ASP A 121 -13.27 -3.77 1.72
CA ASP A 121 -14.25 -4.77 1.29
C ASP A 121 -13.67 -6.20 1.41
N GLY A 122 -13.28 -6.59 2.61
CA GLY A 122 -12.76 -7.93 2.85
C GLY A 122 -12.16 -8.11 4.22
N GLY A 123 -11.54 -9.26 4.44
CA GLY A 123 -10.86 -9.56 5.71
C GLY A 123 -9.47 -8.94 5.84
N LYS A 124 -8.90 -8.44 4.74
CA LYS A 124 -7.54 -7.89 4.69
C LYS A 124 -7.46 -6.61 3.87
N ILE A 125 -6.48 -5.77 4.22
CA ILE A 125 -6.11 -4.55 3.51
C ILE A 125 -4.60 -4.53 3.29
N GLY A 126 -4.17 -3.78 2.29
CA GLY A 126 -2.79 -3.34 2.11
C GLY A 126 -2.70 -1.82 2.10
N VAL A 127 -1.61 -1.32 1.51
CA VAL A 127 -1.34 0.13 1.41
C VAL A 127 -2.32 0.87 0.51
N GLU A 128 -3.08 0.15 -0.32
CA GLU A 128 -4.01 0.74 -1.28
C GLU A 128 -5.10 1.58 -0.64
N ILE A 129 -5.56 1.20 0.56
CA ILE A 129 -6.63 1.91 1.26
C ILE A 129 -6.17 3.29 1.69
N GLY A 130 -4.99 3.40 2.30
CA GLY A 130 -4.43 4.69 2.69
C GLY A 130 -4.11 5.56 1.48
N ILE A 131 -3.26 5.04 0.58
CA ILE A 131 -2.79 5.80 -0.59
C ILE A 131 -3.97 6.23 -1.48
N GLY A 132 -4.91 5.32 -1.76
CA GLY A 132 -6.01 5.61 -2.66
C GLY A 132 -6.95 6.70 -2.13
N HIS A 133 -7.26 6.72 -0.82
CA HIS A 133 -8.05 7.82 -0.25
C HIS A 133 -7.35 9.17 -0.41
N PHE A 134 -6.05 9.28 -0.10
CA PHE A 134 -5.34 10.54 -0.25
C PHE A 134 -5.18 10.97 -1.71
N LEU A 135 -4.99 10.03 -2.64
CA LEU A 135 -4.91 10.35 -4.05
C LEU A 135 -6.24 10.84 -4.62
N GLY A 136 -7.36 10.26 -4.19
CA GLY A 136 -8.67 10.75 -4.60
C GLY A 136 -9.00 12.13 -4.04
N GLU A 137 -8.51 12.50 -2.84
CA GLU A 137 -8.65 13.89 -2.35
C GLU A 137 -7.75 14.86 -3.12
N PHE A 138 -6.59 14.40 -3.58
CA PHE A 138 -5.60 15.25 -4.23
C PHE A 138 -5.92 15.56 -5.69
N HIS A 139 -6.53 14.61 -6.42
CA HIS A 139 -6.87 14.78 -7.83
C HIS A 139 -8.35 15.10 -8.03
N GLU A 140 -8.63 16.03 -8.93
CA GLU A 140 -9.98 16.16 -9.51
C GLU A 140 -10.19 15.18 -10.67
N GLU A 141 -9.12 14.63 -11.23
CA GLU A 141 -9.15 13.62 -12.27
C GLU A 141 -9.46 12.22 -11.69
N PRO A 142 -10.09 11.34 -12.50
CA PRO A 142 -10.14 9.90 -12.25
C PRO A 142 -8.80 9.29 -11.82
N VAL A 143 -8.80 8.48 -10.75
CA VAL A 143 -7.59 7.77 -10.29
C VAL A 143 -7.74 6.27 -10.52
N LEU A 144 -6.73 5.67 -11.15
CA LEU A 144 -6.54 4.21 -11.19
C LEU A 144 -5.33 3.83 -10.33
N LEU A 145 -5.61 3.09 -9.27
CA LEU A 145 -4.60 2.41 -8.47
C LEU A 145 -4.41 0.99 -8.97
N LEU A 146 -3.31 0.72 -9.66
CA LEU A 146 -3.01 -0.53 -10.32
C LEU A 146 -1.94 -1.32 -9.56
N LYS A 147 -2.36 -2.37 -8.85
CA LYS A 147 -1.46 -3.29 -8.15
C LYS A 147 -1.06 -4.46 -9.04
N SER A 148 0.24 -4.65 -9.23
CA SER A 148 0.85 -5.80 -9.90
C SER A 148 1.95 -6.34 -9.00
N ALA A 149 1.58 -7.23 -8.07
CA ALA A 149 2.47 -7.69 -7.01
C ALA A 149 2.23 -9.16 -6.67
N ILE A 150 3.26 -9.84 -6.17
CA ILE A 150 3.16 -11.22 -5.67
C ILE A 150 4.16 -11.46 -4.53
N GLY A 151 3.76 -12.21 -3.51
CA GLY A 151 4.59 -12.49 -2.35
C GLY A 151 5.75 -13.46 -2.63
N ASN A 152 6.67 -13.55 -1.67
CA ASN A 152 7.84 -14.42 -1.70
C ASN A 152 8.75 -14.15 -2.91
N ARG A 153 9.18 -12.89 -3.03
CA ARG A 153 10.02 -12.41 -4.13
C ARG A 153 11.15 -11.53 -3.59
N SER A 154 12.37 -11.86 -3.98
CA SER A 154 13.57 -11.12 -3.62
C SER A 154 13.77 -9.94 -4.57
N LEU A 155 14.19 -8.79 -4.02
CA LEU A 155 14.67 -7.66 -4.82
C LEU A 155 16.01 -7.97 -5.49
N GLY A 156 16.83 -8.83 -4.87
CA GLY A 156 18.16 -9.21 -5.36
C GLY A 156 18.13 -10.25 -6.48
N TRP A 157 16.97 -10.83 -6.80
CA TRP A 157 16.89 -11.88 -7.83
C TRP A 157 15.60 -11.84 -8.64
N ASP A 158 14.44 -12.01 -8.01
CA ASP A 158 13.18 -12.14 -8.74
C ASP A 158 12.70 -10.83 -9.36
N LEU A 159 12.71 -9.76 -8.56
CA LEU A 159 12.23 -8.42 -8.91
C LEU A 159 13.37 -7.52 -9.41
N LEU A 160 14.44 -8.14 -9.90
CA LEU A 160 15.63 -7.44 -10.38
C LEU A 160 15.32 -6.72 -11.71
N PRO A 161 15.52 -5.39 -11.79
CA PRO A 161 15.25 -4.64 -13.02
C PRO A 161 16.15 -5.03 -14.20
N PRO A 162 15.72 -4.80 -15.46
CA PRO A 162 16.55 -4.97 -16.63
C PRO A 162 17.89 -4.24 -16.53
N GLY A 163 18.98 -4.93 -16.85
CA GLY A 163 20.33 -4.38 -16.84
C GLY A 163 21.02 -4.35 -15.48
N SER A 164 20.39 -4.82 -14.40
CA SER A 164 21.08 -4.95 -13.12
C SER A 164 22.28 -5.91 -13.22
N PRO A 165 23.47 -5.50 -12.77
CA PRO A 165 24.67 -6.33 -12.85
C PRO A 165 24.67 -7.42 -11.78
N SER A 166 25.51 -8.44 -11.99
CA SER A 166 25.90 -9.36 -10.92
C SER A 166 26.65 -8.61 -9.83
N TYR A 167 26.61 -9.12 -8.60
CA TYR A 167 27.42 -8.59 -7.51
C TYR A 167 28.00 -9.72 -6.66
N GLU A 168 29.12 -9.44 -6.00
CA GLU A 168 29.76 -10.36 -5.07
C GLU A 168 29.34 -10.05 -3.64
N PHE A 169 29.15 -11.08 -2.82
CA PHE A 169 28.87 -10.94 -1.40
C PHE A 169 29.55 -12.07 -0.63
N THR A 170 30.36 -11.69 0.37
CA THR A 170 30.94 -12.65 1.31
C THR A 170 29.96 -12.91 2.43
N ASP A 171 29.45 -14.13 2.52
CA ASP A 171 28.48 -14.50 3.55
C ASP A 171 29.21 -14.65 4.89
N PRO A 172 28.87 -13.85 5.91
CA PRO A 172 29.54 -13.91 7.21
C PRO A 172 29.30 -15.23 7.93
N LYS A 173 28.31 -16.04 7.51
CA LYS A 173 28.00 -17.34 8.15
C LYS A 173 28.98 -18.43 7.77
N ASP A 174 29.49 -18.43 6.53
CA ASP A 174 30.40 -19.47 6.03
C ASP A 174 31.74 -18.92 5.52
N GLY A 175 31.91 -17.59 5.48
CA GLY A 175 33.12 -16.91 5.02
C GLY A 175 33.35 -16.98 3.51
N LYS A 176 32.42 -17.55 2.74
CA LYS A 176 32.56 -17.72 1.29
C LYS A 176 32.05 -16.51 0.53
N THR A 177 32.70 -16.19 -0.58
CA THR A 177 32.20 -15.19 -1.54
C THR A 177 31.29 -15.86 -2.55
N TYR A 178 30.06 -15.38 -2.64
CA TYR A 178 29.09 -15.76 -3.66
C TYR A 178 28.96 -14.66 -4.71
N VAL A 179 28.82 -15.05 -5.97
CA VAL A 179 28.37 -14.17 -7.05
C VAL A 179 26.86 -14.33 -7.17
N TYR A 180 26.11 -13.25 -6.99
CA TYR A 180 24.66 -13.19 -7.21
C TYR A 180 24.37 -12.81 -8.66
N ALA A 181 23.34 -13.43 -9.24
CA ALA A 181 22.95 -13.23 -10.62
C ALA A 181 22.56 -11.78 -10.92
N GLY A 182 23.12 -11.24 -11.99
CA GLY A 182 22.59 -10.07 -12.68
C GLY A 182 21.35 -10.43 -13.49
N TYR A 183 20.62 -9.42 -13.94
CA TYR A 183 19.41 -9.61 -14.75
C TYR A 183 19.70 -10.51 -15.97
N GLY A 184 18.83 -11.49 -16.22
CA GLY A 184 19.04 -12.44 -17.32
C GLY A 184 19.83 -13.69 -16.96
N GLN A 185 20.57 -13.69 -15.84
CA GLN A 185 21.44 -14.80 -15.46
C GLN A 185 20.72 -15.85 -14.58
N SER A 186 21.37 -17.00 -14.43
CA SER A 186 20.93 -18.13 -13.61
C SER A 186 22.16 -18.94 -13.14
N PRO A 187 22.12 -19.59 -11.97
CA PRO A 187 21.07 -19.61 -10.93
C PRO A 187 21.09 -18.33 -10.07
N ASP A 188 20.35 -18.27 -8.95
CA ASP A 188 20.32 -17.13 -8.00
C ASP A 188 21.72 -16.61 -7.66
N ARG A 189 22.57 -17.54 -7.23
CA ARG A 189 23.95 -17.28 -6.84
C ARG A 189 24.79 -18.53 -6.97
N TRP A 190 26.10 -18.36 -7.09
CA TRP A 190 27.09 -19.43 -7.10
C TRP A 190 28.33 -19.02 -6.33
N GLU A 191 29.10 -20.00 -5.83
CA GLU A 191 30.36 -19.71 -5.14
C GLU A 191 31.38 -19.13 -6.15
N LYS A 192 32.09 -18.07 -5.76
CA LYS A 192 33.05 -17.40 -6.64
C LYS A 192 34.14 -18.38 -7.10
N GLY A 193 34.43 -18.36 -8.40
CA GLY A 193 35.39 -19.29 -9.03
C GLY A 193 34.81 -20.65 -9.42
N THR A 194 33.52 -20.90 -9.15
CA THR A 194 32.81 -22.10 -9.62
C THR A 194 31.99 -21.81 -10.88
N GLU A 195 31.72 -22.85 -11.67
CA GLU A 195 30.83 -22.76 -12.83
C GLU A 195 29.36 -22.76 -12.37
N PRO A 196 28.57 -21.72 -12.67
CA PRO A 196 27.16 -21.68 -12.30
C PRO A 196 26.36 -22.75 -13.05
N LYS A 197 25.55 -23.52 -12.32
CA LYS A 197 24.61 -24.48 -12.92
C LYS A 197 23.25 -23.82 -13.15
N PRO A 198 22.82 -23.61 -14.41
CA PRO A 198 21.56 -22.93 -14.69
C PRO A 198 20.34 -23.73 -14.19
N ILE A 199 19.26 -23.00 -13.89
CA ILE A 199 17.94 -23.55 -13.57
C ILE A 199 16.92 -23.06 -14.60
N GLY A 200 15.67 -23.50 -14.51
CA GLY A 200 14.62 -23.21 -15.49
C GLY A 200 14.11 -21.76 -15.54
N TRP A 201 14.71 -20.83 -14.80
CA TRP A 201 14.37 -19.41 -14.84
C TRP A 201 15.59 -18.52 -14.56
N LYS A 202 15.42 -17.23 -14.85
CA LYS A 202 16.46 -16.21 -14.74
C LYS A 202 16.12 -15.14 -13.70
N ALA A 203 17.14 -14.42 -13.26
CA ALA A 203 17.00 -13.18 -12.52
C ALA A 203 16.15 -12.17 -13.31
N GLY A 204 15.27 -11.47 -12.60
CA GLY A 204 14.34 -10.49 -13.15
C GLY A 204 13.09 -11.08 -13.81
N LEU A 205 12.90 -12.41 -13.82
CA LEU A 205 11.73 -13.02 -14.45
C LEU A 205 10.41 -12.52 -13.82
N GLN A 206 10.38 -12.32 -12.50
CA GLN A 206 9.19 -11.78 -11.85
C GLN A 206 8.99 -10.31 -12.18
N TYR A 207 10.06 -9.50 -12.23
CA TYR A 207 9.98 -8.11 -12.68
C TYR A 207 9.36 -8.01 -14.08
N ASP A 208 9.83 -8.84 -15.02
CA ASP A 208 9.30 -8.88 -16.40
C ASP A 208 7.80 -9.16 -16.40
N GLY A 209 7.35 -10.11 -15.59
CA GLY A 209 5.93 -10.41 -15.44
C GLY A 209 5.16 -9.27 -14.76
N ASP A 210 5.67 -8.76 -13.63
CA ASP A 210 5.44 -7.45 -12.99
C ASP A 210 4.86 -6.42 -13.95
N VAL A 211 5.78 -6.00 -14.80
CA VAL A 211 5.61 -4.91 -15.74
C VAL A 211 4.69 -5.31 -16.90
N ALA A 212 4.80 -6.53 -17.42
CA ALA A 212 3.93 -7.00 -18.48
C ALA A 212 2.45 -6.99 -18.05
N ARG A 213 2.17 -7.42 -16.83
CA ARG A 213 0.82 -7.44 -16.26
C ARG A 213 0.23 -6.05 -16.06
N ALA A 214 1.03 -5.10 -15.60
CA ALA A 214 0.60 -3.72 -15.54
C ALA A 214 0.30 -3.17 -16.94
N LYS A 215 1.18 -3.43 -17.92
CA LYS A 215 0.97 -3.03 -19.32
C LYS A 215 -0.28 -3.63 -19.95
N GLU A 216 -0.58 -4.91 -19.68
CA GLU A 216 -1.80 -5.58 -20.17
C GLU A 216 -3.08 -4.90 -19.67
N VAL A 217 -3.11 -4.44 -18.42
CA VAL A 217 -4.22 -3.66 -17.86
C VAL A 217 -4.33 -2.30 -18.56
N LEU A 218 -3.20 -1.59 -18.69
CA LEU A 218 -3.17 -0.26 -19.29
C LEU A 218 -3.53 -0.26 -20.78
N ALA A 219 -3.25 -1.35 -21.49
CA ALA A 219 -3.65 -1.56 -22.88
C ALA A 219 -5.17 -1.78 -23.04
N GLN A 220 -5.89 -2.06 -21.96
CA GLN A 220 -7.34 -2.28 -21.93
C GLN A 220 -8.00 -1.31 -20.94
N LEU A 221 -7.57 -0.05 -20.89
CA LEU A 221 -7.97 0.89 -19.85
C LEU A 221 -9.50 0.99 -19.73
N ASP A 222 -10.24 1.08 -20.83
CA ASP A 222 -11.71 1.17 -20.85
C ASP A 222 -12.41 -0.01 -20.14
N LYS A 223 -11.78 -1.19 -20.10
CA LYS A 223 -12.30 -2.37 -19.38
C LYS A 223 -12.06 -2.26 -17.86
N TYR A 224 -10.94 -1.65 -17.47
CA TYR A 224 -10.49 -1.58 -16.09
C TYR A 224 -10.90 -0.29 -15.38
N TYR A 225 -11.19 0.75 -16.15
CA TYR A 225 -11.81 2.01 -15.74
C TYR A 225 -12.90 2.36 -16.77
N PRO A 226 -14.09 1.74 -16.70
CA PRO A 226 -15.19 2.07 -17.59
C PRO A 226 -15.78 3.42 -17.18
N GLY A 227 -15.43 4.48 -17.92
CA GLY A 227 -15.86 5.86 -17.67
C GLY A 227 -15.29 6.82 -18.70
#